data_AF-A0A316UV81-F1
#
_entry.id   AF-A0A316UV81-F1
#
_cell.length_a   1.000
_cell.length_b   1.000
_cell.length_c   1.000
_cell.angle_alpha   90.00
_cell.angle_beta   90.00
_cell.angle_gamma   90.00
#
_symmetry.space_group_name_H-M   'P 1'
#
loop_
_entity.id
_entity.type
_entity.pdbx_description
1 polymer ?
#
loop_
_entity_poly.entity_id
_entity_poly.type
_entity_poly.pdbx_seq_one_letter_code
_entity_poly.pdbx_strand_id
1 'polypeptide(L)'
;MRGRLLIQRLLLSKDINIRHLSPRPTKPQLLDACPTLPAASPLPPSIIKAIENSDTIYLGTRHTASPEAYGDRSKLGCNIRGGRSGFIQHHWDSKRERHCLLLPDYSGNRFLQSLGNISGGDPVAGVTIPIFKEKGTDVLYLTCEAEVVSGEEARRLVRGVSGVTKLWVTGYSMIEGALPLGVTEQQGKEAVGWSPYNPILRYAGVKGSSTPSAVATLTDVAIHSPTLATFTWSCPASTGKSYRPGQHIICDASHLLDTRVTLYSHMAQFPGGEKDLNDDGTRSWTISRAWHDKGGKGKWHFTTTLRRVPRGGVTPTLFSMAQRITAAREEDSQAAMPSWAPEVPVLGVDGEFTAADEQEAEGRGNVYVCSGIGVTPLLAHLSGKLREGQAVGEGKRDVLAIVACRADELEAMRGLVEDAARYAGSEEELRVHYLVKADEQDGEAAHLKKSTILSPRATAWYGTRLTPSSFSEAGESNSDAGTFKLPCEAFAGRIAYICGARPFEQAAKQALAAAGVVDIRTESFSY
;
A
#
# COMPACT_ATOMS: atom_id res chain seq x y z
N MET A 1 26.53 -35.13 -19.74
CA MET A 1 26.65 -34.28 -18.54
C MET A 1 25.95 -32.96 -18.81
N ARG A 2 24.68 -32.81 -18.39
CA ARG A 2 23.96 -31.53 -18.46
C ARG A 2 24.32 -30.75 -17.20
N GLY A 3 25.24 -29.79 -17.31
CA GLY A 3 25.52 -28.85 -16.24
C GLY A 3 24.29 -28.00 -15.98
N ARG A 4 23.47 -28.41 -15.00
CA ARG A 4 22.57 -27.47 -14.32
C ARG A 4 23.51 -26.48 -13.62
N LEU A 5 23.66 -25.29 -14.21
CA LEU A 5 24.11 -24.14 -13.45
C LEU A 5 23.06 -23.95 -12.34
N LEU A 6 23.35 -24.51 -11.17
CA LEU A 6 22.82 -23.97 -9.93
C LEU A 6 23.42 -22.56 -9.83
N ILE A 7 22.73 -21.58 -10.38
CA ILE A 7 22.86 -20.21 -9.90
C ILE A 7 22.25 -20.26 -8.51
N GLN A 8 23.10 -20.60 -7.56
CA GLN A 8 22.91 -20.37 -6.14
C GLN A 8 22.28 -18.98 -5.99
N ARG A 9 21.30 -18.85 -5.08
CA ARG A 9 20.68 -17.58 -4.62
C ARG A 9 21.72 -16.61 -4.03
N LEU A 10 22.71 -16.24 -4.82
CA LEU A 10 23.77 -15.30 -4.50
C LEU A 10 23.43 -14.04 -5.27
N LEU A 11 23.05 -13.01 -4.52
CA LEU A 11 22.94 -11.62 -4.97
C LEU A 11 21.86 -11.43 -6.05
N LEU A 12 20.59 -11.37 -5.63
CA LEU A 12 19.57 -10.70 -6.43
C LEU A 12 20.07 -9.28 -6.71
N SER A 13 20.56 -9.06 -7.92
CA SER A 13 21.00 -7.78 -8.42
C SER A 13 19.85 -6.79 -8.32
N LYS A 14 20.10 -5.71 -7.60
CA LYS A 14 19.22 -4.55 -7.50
C LYS A 14 18.71 -4.18 -8.89
N ASP A 15 17.40 -4.00 -9.03
CA ASP A 15 16.76 -3.56 -10.28
C ASP A 15 16.76 -4.55 -11.46
N ILE A 16 16.87 -5.88 -11.22
CA ILE A 16 16.72 -6.88 -12.30
C ILE A 16 15.49 -7.76 -12.08
N ASN A 17 14.57 -7.72 -13.04
CA ASN A 17 13.41 -8.61 -13.11
C ASN A 17 13.80 -9.96 -13.69
N ILE A 18 13.31 -11.04 -13.08
CA ILE A 18 13.57 -12.40 -13.55
C ILE A 18 12.50 -12.81 -14.56
N ARG A 19 12.95 -13.32 -15.71
CA ARG A 19 12.10 -13.88 -16.77
C ARG A 19 12.64 -15.24 -17.20
N HIS A 20 11.74 -16.15 -17.53
CA HIS A 20 12.09 -17.43 -18.13
C HIS A 20 12.06 -17.29 -19.64
N LEU A 21 13.24 -17.25 -20.26
CA LEU A 21 13.41 -17.11 -21.69
C LEU A 21 13.80 -18.44 -22.31
N SER A 22 13.17 -18.77 -23.44
CA SER A 22 13.52 -19.92 -24.27
C SER A 22 14.02 -19.44 -25.64
N PRO A 23 14.97 -20.16 -26.26
CA PRO A 23 15.38 -19.87 -27.64
C PRO A 23 14.19 -19.91 -28.59
N ARG A 24 14.09 -18.90 -29.47
CA ARG A 24 13.08 -18.83 -30.53
C ARG A 24 13.75 -18.46 -31.85
N PRO A 25 13.38 -19.09 -32.98
CA PRO A 25 13.85 -18.65 -34.28
C PRO A 25 13.26 -17.27 -34.59
N THR A 26 14.11 -16.27 -34.80
CA THR A 26 13.69 -14.93 -35.19
C THR A 26 14.42 -14.50 -36.46
N LYS A 27 13.79 -13.58 -37.20
CA LYS A 27 14.40 -12.89 -38.34
C LYS A 27 14.31 -11.40 -38.05
N PRO A 28 15.38 -10.76 -37.55
CA PRO A 28 15.35 -9.34 -37.20
C PRO A 28 14.88 -8.47 -38.36
N GLN A 29 13.90 -7.61 -38.10
CA GLN A 29 13.36 -6.66 -39.10
C GLN A 29 13.21 -5.28 -38.49
N LEU A 30 13.69 -4.26 -39.19
CA LEU A 30 13.46 -2.87 -38.80
C LEU A 30 12.00 -2.51 -39.10
N LEU A 31 11.20 -2.29 -38.07
CA LEU A 31 9.78 -1.92 -38.22
C LEU A 31 9.63 -0.43 -38.49
N ASP A 32 10.36 0.39 -37.75
CA ASP A 32 10.27 1.84 -37.81
C ASP A 32 11.57 2.45 -37.27
N ALA A 33 11.97 3.59 -37.83
CA ALA A 33 13.14 4.34 -37.37
C ALA A 33 13.08 5.81 -37.77
N CYS A 34 13.50 6.65 -36.84
CA CYS A 34 13.81 8.04 -37.08
C CYS A 34 15.14 8.36 -36.38
N PRO A 35 16.28 8.30 -37.09
CA PRO A 35 17.60 8.52 -36.48
C PRO A 35 17.77 9.92 -35.89
N THR A 36 17.05 10.91 -36.42
CA THR A 36 17.05 12.28 -35.95
C THR A 36 15.62 12.79 -35.95
N LEU A 37 15.00 12.73 -34.78
CA LEU A 37 13.65 13.22 -34.53
C LEU A 37 13.68 14.75 -34.40
N PRO A 38 13.06 15.51 -35.32
CA PRO A 38 13.00 16.96 -35.23
C PRO A 38 12.29 17.40 -33.94
N ALA A 39 12.59 18.62 -33.49
CA ALA A 39 11.80 19.24 -32.43
C ALA A 39 10.32 19.35 -32.86
N ALA A 40 9.40 19.37 -31.89
CA ALA A 40 7.95 19.38 -32.09
C ALA A 40 7.36 18.14 -32.80
N SER A 41 8.16 17.14 -33.16
CA SER A 41 7.66 15.92 -33.81
C SER A 41 7.17 14.90 -32.77
N PRO A 42 5.96 14.33 -32.94
CA PRO A 42 5.44 13.33 -32.04
C PRO A 42 6.14 11.97 -32.22
N LEU A 43 6.28 11.22 -31.13
CA LEU A 43 6.62 9.80 -31.18
C LEU A 43 5.39 8.98 -31.60
N PRO A 44 5.56 7.89 -32.37
CA PRO A 44 4.46 7.01 -32.68
C PRO A 44 3.81 6.42 -31.41
N PRO A 45 2.48 6.28 -31.36
CA PRO A 45 1.79 5.74 -30.18
C PRO A 45 2.26 4.34 -29.76
N SER A 46 2.69 3.51 -30.72
CA SER A 46 3.25 2.18 -30.45
C SER A 46 4.56 2.24 -29.67
N ILE A 47 5.41 3.25 -29.93
CA ILE A 47 6.68 3.48 -29.23
C ILE A 47 6.42 3.95 -27.81
N ILE A 48 5.49 4.91 -27.62
CA ILE A 48 5.08 5.39 -26.29
C ILE A 48 4.55 4.21 -25.46
N LYS A 49 3.65 3.42 -26.05
CA LYS A 49 3.09 2.23 -25.39
C LYS A 49 4.17 1.20 -25.03
N ALA A 50 5.19 1.03 -25.87
CA ALA A 50 6.30 0.13 -25.57
C ALA A 50 7.13 0.62 -24.37
N ILE A 51 7.39 1.93 -24.29
CA ILE A 51 8.10 2.56 -23.17
C ILE A 51 7.30 2.39 -21.87
N GLU A 52 6.02 2.74 -21.88
CA GLU A 52 5.16 2.67 -20.69
C GLU A 52 4.94 1.25 -20.19
N ASN A 53 4.91 0.25 -21.08
CA ASN A 53 4.75 -1.16 -20.69
C ASN A 53 6.06 -1.87 -20.38
N SER A 54 7.20 -1.19 -20.53
CA SER A 54 8.49 -1.80 -20.25
C SER A 54 8.69 -2.00 -18.75
N ASP A 55 9.41 -3.07 -18.42
CA ASP A 55 9.82 -3.38 -17.05
C ASP A 55 11.35 -3.38 -16.88
N THR A 56 12.06 -3.14 -17.98
CA THR A 56 13.52 -3.24 -18.08
C THR A 56 14.02 -2.23 -19.12
N ILE A 57 15.06 -1.49 -18.77
CA ILE A 57 15.75 -0.54 -19.65
C ILE A 57 17.26 -0.66 -19.45
N TYR A 58 18.01 -0.60 -20.54
CA TYR A 58 19.45 -0.43 -20.53
C TYR A 58 19.79 1.00 -20.92
N LEU A 59 20.57 1.66 -20.07
CA LEU A 59 21.02 3.03 -20.21
C LEU A 59 22.50 3.04 -20.56
N GLY A 60 22.79 3.28 -21.83
CA GLY A 60 24.12 3.53 -22.36
C GLY A 60 24.52 4.99 -22.13
N THR A 61 25.67 5.24 -21.53
CA THR A 61 26.22 6.59 -21.34
C THR A 61 27.67 6.64 -21.79
N ARG A 62 28.15 7.84 -22.13
CA ARG A 62 29.53 8.10 -22.51
C ARG A 62 30.24 8.90 -21.43
N HIS A 63 31.49 8.59 -21.19
CA HIS A 63 32.44 9.46 -20.50
C HIS A 63 33.52 9.88 -21.49
N THR A 64 33.67 11.18 -21.68
CA THR A 64 34.72 11.80 -22.47
C THR A 64 35.82 12.24 -21.52
N ALA A 65 37.01 11.69 -21.68
CA ALA A 65 38.12 11.96 -20.78
C ALA A 65 38.57 13.43 -20.85
N SER A 66 38.96 13.98 -19.69
CA SER A 66 39.66 15.26 -19.66
C SER A 66 41.10 15.10 -20.13
N PRO A 67 41.58 15.92 -21.08
CA PRO A 67 42.98 15.94 -21.50
C PRO A 67 43.98 16.25 -20.36
N GLU A 68 43.50 16.89 -19.29
CA GLU A 68 44.30 17.38 -18.16
C GLU A 68 44.44 16.34 -17.03
N ALA A 69 43.61 15.31 -17.03
CA ALA A 69 43.58 14.28 -15.99
C ALA A 69 44.43 13.07 -16.39
N TYR A 70 45.59 12.90 -15.74
CA TYR A 70 46.48 11.76 -15.99
C TYR A 70 45.76 10.43 -15.73
N GLY A 71 45.70 9.58 -16.77
CA GLY A 71 45.10 8.24 -16.68
C GLY A 71 43.58 8.19 -16.93
N ASP A 72 42.92 9.32 -17.20
CA ASP A 72 41.52 9.33 -17.61
C ASP A 72 41.39 8.94 -19.09
N ARG A 73 40.52 7.97 -19.40
CA ARG A 73 40.29 7.47 -20.77
C ARG A 73 38.80 7.46 -21.07
N SER A 74 38.45 7.94 -22.27
CA SER A 74 37.07 7.93 -22.73
C SER A 74 36.53 6.51 -22.78
N LYS A 75 35.31 6.32 -22.29
CA LYS A 75 34.69 5.00 -22.12
C LYS A 75 33.19 5.09 -22.31
N LEU A 76 32.61 3.98 -22.75
CA LEU A 76 31.17 3.78 -22.78
C LEU A 76 30.77 2.90 -21.60
N GLY A 77 29.68 3.26 -20.94
CA GLY A 77 29.05 2.47 -19.89
C GLY A 77 27.67 2.03 -20.31
N CYS A 78 27.21 0.87 -19.83
CA CYS A 78 25.84 0.42 -20.00
C CYS A 78 25.34 -0.12 -18.66
N ASN A 79 24.29 0.48 -18.12
CA ASN A 79 23.67 0.07 -16.87
C ASN A 79 22.23 -0.33 -17.10
N ILE A 80 21.77 -1.39 -16.44
CA ILE A 80 20.37 -1.78 -16.43
C ILE A 80 19.61 -0.99 -15.35
N ARG A 81 18.33 -0.72 -15.60
CA ARG A 81 17.31 -0.44 -14.57
C ARG A 81 16.11 -1.32 -14.83
N GLY A 82 15.48 -1.77 -13.77
CA GLY A 82 14.26 -2.54 -13.81
C GLY A 82 13.26 -2.00 -12.81
N GLY A 83 12.00 -2.16 -13.16
CA GLY A 83 10.88 -1.74 -12.33
C GLY A 83 9.63 -2.49 -12.75
N ARG A 84 8.50 -2.19 -12.14
CA ARG A 84 7.22 -2.68 -12.64
C ARG A 84 6.84 -1.95 -13.92
N SER A 85 5.98 -2.53 -14.75
CA SER A 85 5.42 -1.86 -15.94
C SER A 85 4.90 -0.46 -15.59
N GLY A 86 5.38 0.59 -16.24
CA GLY A 86 5.01 1.99 -15.94
C GLY A 86 6.00 2.73 -15.03
N PHE A 87 7.12 2.10 -14.64
CA PHE A 87 8.17 2.77 -13.88
C PHE A 87 8.90 3.84 -14.69
N ILE A 88 8.96 3.68 -16.02
CA ILE A 88 9.38 4.73 -16.94
C ILE A 88 8.16 5.60 -17.23
N GLN A 89 8.19 6.82 -16.72
CA GLN A 89 7.11 7.75 -16.99
C GLN A 89 7.43 8.58 -18.23
N HIS A 90 6.41 8.94 -18.97
CA HIS A 90 6.52 9.72 -20.21
C HIS A 90 5.67 10.98 -20.10
N HIS A 91 6.19 12.09 -20.60
CA HIS A 91 5.40 13.30 -20.82
C HIS A 91 5.95 14.10 -22.00
N TRP A 92 5.14 15.04 -22.50
CA TRP A 92 5.59 16.06 -23.44
C TRP A 92 6.18 17.24 -22.66
N ASP A 93 7.44 17.59 -22.91
CA ASP A 93 8.08 18.78 -22.37
C ASP A 93 7.85 19.94 -23.33
N SER A 94 6.85 20.77 -23.05
CA SER A 94 6.50 21.92 -23.89
C SER A 94 7.61 22.97 -23.99
N LYS A 95 8.58 23.01 -23.05
CA LYS A 95 9.69 23.98 -23.12
C LYS A 95 10.75 23.55 -24.12
N ARG A 96 10.99 22.24 -24.24
CA ARG A 96 11.94 21.67 -25.21
C ARG A 96 11.27 21.16 -26.49
N GLU A 97 9.93 21.20 -26.55
CA GLU A 97 9.11 20.64 -27.63
C GLU A 97 9.51 19.20 -27.96
N ARG A 98 9.68 18.38 -26.92
CA ARG A 98 10.15 16.99 -27.05
C ARG A 98 9.46 16.05 -26.07
N HIS A 99 9.43 14.77 -26.44
CA HIS A 99 9.06 13.70 -25.52
C HIS A 99 10.18 13.48 -24.50
N CYS A 100 9.82 13.53 -23.21
CA CYS A 100 10.73 13.35 -22.09
C CYS A 100 10.34 12.10 -21.32
N LEU A 101 11.32 11.22 -21.10
CA LEU A 101 11.19 10.06 -20.23
C LEU A 101 11.78 10.38 -18.86
N LEU A 102 11.06 10.06 -17.80
CA LEU A 102 11.53 10.13 -16.44
C LEU A 102 11.91 8.72 -15.99
N LEU A 103 13.20 8.49 -15.82
CA LEU A 103 13.74 7.25 -15.29
C LEU A 103 14.09 7.45 -13.81
N PRO A 104 13.27 6.94 -12.87
CA PRO A 104 13.54 7.08 -11.45
C PRO A 104 14.76 6.25 -11.05
N ASP A 105 15.60 6.80 -10.19
CA ASP A 105 16.70 6.10 -9.54
C ASP A 105 16.31 5.73 -8.12
N TYR A 106 16.10 4.43 -7.91
CA TYR A 106 15.70 3.90 -6.62
C TYR A 106 16.87 3.83 -5.66
N SER A 107 16.58 3.88 -4.36
CA SER A 107 17.60 3.78 -3.32
C SER A 107 18.38 2.49 -3.55
N GLY A 108 19.67 2.63 -3.84
CA GLY A 108 20.33 1.93 -4.95
C GLY A 108 21.79 1.53 -4.70
N ASN A 109 22.35 0.66 -5.54
CA ASN A 109 23.80 0.59 -5.68
C ASN A 109 24.24 1.96 -6.20
N ARG A 110 24.84 2.82 -5.35
CA ARG A 110 25.21 4.20 -5.72
C ARG A 110 26.42 4.28 -6.64
N PHE A 111 27.01 3.15 -7.05
CA PHE A 111 27.99 3.09 -8.14
C PHE A 111 27.32 3.23 -9.52
N LEU A 112 26.56 4.31 -9.71
CA LEU A 112 25.90 4.59 -10.97
C LEU A 112 26.81 5.46 -11.82
N GLN A 113 27.75 4.80 -12.49
CA GLN A 113 28.63 5.44 -13.47
C GLN A 113 27.84 6.25 -14.50
N SER A 114 26.61 5.85 -14.83
CA SER A 114 25.73 6.61 -15.72
C SER A 114 25.40 8.02 -15.23
N LEU A 115 25.13 8.22 -13.94
CA LEU A 115 24.80 9.55 -13.42
C LEU A 115 26.02 10.47 -13.46
N GLY A 116 27.17 9.95 -13.04
CA GLY A 116 28.44 10.69 -13.10
C GLY A 116 28.83 11.07 -14.52
N ASN A 117 28.62 10.19 -15.49
CA ASN A 117 28.86 10.47 -16.91
C ASN A 117 27.95 11.61 -17.42
N ILE A 118 26.65 11.55 -17.13
CA ILE A 118 25.66 12.55 -17.58
C ILE A 118 25.92 13.91 -16.93
N SER A 119 26.12 13.94 -15.62
CA SER A 119 26.37 15.19 -14.87
C SER A 119 27.79 15.73 -15.07
N GLY A 120 28.75 14.89 -15.45
CA GLY A 120 30.18 15.21 -15.52
C GLY A 120 30.64 15.83 -16.83
N GLY A 121 29.80 15.92 -17.85
CA GLY A 121 30.12 16.62 -19.10
C GLY A 121 29.51 16.04 -20.37
N ASP A 122 28.92 14.84 -20.32
CA ASP A 122 28.29 14.18 -21.47
C ASP A 122 26.77 14.04 -21.26
N PRO A 123 25.96 15.09 -21.53
CA PRO A 123 24.52 15.10 -21.29
C PRO A 123 23.73 14.32 -22.37
N VAL A 124 24.17 13.09 -22.66
CA VAL A 124 23.59 12.22 -23.69
C VAL A 124 23.45 10.79 -23.17
N ALA A 125 22.44 10.09 -23.66
CA ALA A 125 22.23 8.69 -23.34
C ALA A 125 21.66 7.92 -24.54
N GLY A 126 22.10 6.67 -24.67
CA GLY A 126 21.45 5.67 -25.48
C GLY A 126 20.53 4.82 -24.60
N VAL A 127 19.33 4.53 -25.07
CA VAL A 127 18.37 3.70 -24.35
C VAL A 127 18.07 2.45 -25.17
N THR A 128 18.06 1.30 -24.53
CA THR A 128 17.64 0.03 -25.14
C THR A 128 16.57 -0.62 -24.27
N ILE A 129 15.39 -0.85 -24.84
CA ILE A 129 14.23 -1.45 -24.17
C ILE A 129 13.89 -2.77 -24.87
N PRO A 130 14.12 -3.92 -24.23
CA PRO A 130 13.65 -5.20 -24.75
C PRO A 130 12.14 -5.36 -24.53
N ILE A 131 11.43 -5.80 -25.56
CA ILE A 131 9.99 -6.06 -25.54
C ILE A 131 9.81 -7.56 -25.70
N PHE A 132 9.69 -8.24 -24.56
CA PHE A 132 9.60 -9.69 -24.51
C PHE A 132 8.24 -10.18 -25.03
N LYS A 133 8.26 -11.01 -26.07
CA LYS A 133 7.08 -11.70 -26.59
C LYS A 133 7.33 -13.19 -26.64
N GLU A 134 6.26 -13.96 -26.82
CA GLU A 134 6.37 -15.42 -26.89
C GLU A 134 7.17 -15.89 -28.12
N LYS A 135 6.98 -15.20 -29.25
CA LYS A 135 7.57 -15.53 -30.55
C LYS A 135 8.98 -14.95 -30.77
N GLY A 136 9.55 -14.26 -29.79
CA GLY A 136 10.82 -13.55 -29.90
C GLY A 136 10.82 -12.25 -29.11
N THR A 137 11.96 -11.59 -29.00
CA THR A 137 12.06 -10.31 -28.28
C THR A 137 12.39 -9.21 -29.27
N ASP A 138 11.53 -8.22 -29.32
CA ASP A 138 11.77 -7.00 -30.08
C ASP A 138 12.63 -6.06 -29.24
N VAL A 139 13.32 -5.12 -29.89
CA VAL A 139 14.14 -4.14 -29.18
C VAL A 139 13.87 -2.75 -29.72
N LEU A 140 13.52 -1.84 -28.81
CA LEU A 140 13.44 -0.42 -29.06
C LEU A 140 14.75 0.25 -28.62
N TYR A 141 15.40 0.92 -29.56
CA TYR A 141 16.53 1.80 -29.28
C TYR A 141 16.09 3.26 -29.34
N LEU A 142 16.51 4.06 -28.37
CA LEU A 142 16.34 5.52 -28.40
C LEU A 142 17.69 6.21 -28.26
N THR A 143 17.83 7.36 -28.91
CA THR A 143 18.86 8.34 -28.60
C THR A 143 18.24 9.47 -27.80
N CYS A 144 18.95 9.95 -26.79
CA CYS A 144 18.45 10.97 -25.90
C CYS A 144 19.50 12.01 -25.53
N GLU A 145 19.05 13.25 -25.37
CA GLU A 145 19.69 14.18 -24.44
C GLU A 145 19.30 13.79 -23.01
N ALA A 146 20.23 13.90 -22.06
CA ALA A 146 20.05 13.41 -20.71
C ALA A 146 20.40 14.46 -19.66
N GLU A 147 19.64 14.48 -18.56
CA GLU A 147 19.89 15.34 -17.41
C GLU A 147 19.56 14.58 -16.13
N VAL A 148 20.41 14.72 -15.11
CA VAL A 148 20.19 14.12 -13.80
C VAL A 148 19.66 15.19 -12.85
N VAL A 149 18.50 14.91 -12.27
CA VAL A 149 17.86 15.74 -11.26
C VAL A 149 17.90 15.00 -9.93
N SER A 150 18.19 15.68 -8.82
CA SER A 150 18.29 15.05 -7.50
C SER A 150 17.63 15.87 -6.39
N GLY A 151 17.40 15.23 -5.24
CA GLY A 151 16.86 15.88 -4.05
C GLY A 151 15.40 16.32 -4.23
N GLU A 152 15.08 17.54 -3.80
CA GLU A 152 13.72 18.06 -3.78
C GLU A 152 13.11 18.21 -5.18
N GLU A 153 13.93 18.57 -6.17
CA GLU A 153 13.46 18.68 -7.56
C GLU A 153 13.06 17.29 -8.12
N ALA A 154 13.83 16.25 -7.80
CA ALA A 154 13.48 14.88 -8.19
C ALA A 154 12.18 14.42 -7.52
N ARG A 155 11.98 14.75 -6.23
CA ARG A 155 10.76 14.43 -5.48
C ARG A 155 9.52 15.10 -6.04
N ARG A 156 9.66 16.31 -6.58
CA ARG A 156 8.58 17.02 -7.29
C ARG A 156 8.20 16.37 -8.61
N LEU A 157 9.17 15.78 -9.31
CA LEU A 157 8.93 15.06 -10.57
C LEU A 157 8.33 13.67 -10.31
N VAL A 158 8.94 12.90 -9.41
CA VAL A 158 8.53 11.55 -9.05
C VAL A 158 8.54 11.41 -7.53
N ARG A 159 7.34 11.24 -6.95
CA ARG A 159 7.18 11.21 -5.50
C ARG A 159 7.96 10.06 -4.85
N GLY A 160 8.65 10.39 -3.76
CA GLY A 160 9.40 9.41 -2.96
C GLY A 160 10.65 8.85 -3.67
N VAL A 161 11.11 9.52 -4.72
CA VAL A 161 12.36 9.22 -5.43
C VAL A 161 13.33 10.38 -5.21
N SER A 162 14.61 10.06 -4.95
CA SER A 162 15.64 11.07 -4.63
C SER A 162 16.55 11.43 -5.80
N GLY A 163 16.44 10.71 -6.92
CA GLY A 163 17.14 10.99 -8.17
C GLY A 163 16.31 10.56 -9.37
N VAL A 164 16.24 11.39 -10.41
CA VAL A 164 15.53 11.11 -11.65
C VAL A 164 16.44 11.46 -12.81
N THR A 165 16.61 10.54 -13.75
CA THR A 165 17.26 10.84 -15.03
C THR A 165 16.18 11.22 -16.05
N LYS A 166 16.22 12.45 -16.53
CA LYS A 166 15.37 12.95 -17.62
C LYS A 166 16.05 12.60 -18.95
N LEU A 167 15.28 12.06 -19.88
CA LEU A 167 15.76 11.61 -21.18
C LEU A 167 14.85 12.20 -22.27
N TRP A 168 15.32 13.24 -22.97
CA TRP A 168 14.59 13.81 -24.10
C TRP A 168 14.93 13.06 -25.37
N VAL A 169 13.92 12.49 -26.02
CA VAL A 169 14.13 11.64 -27.19
C VAL A 169 14.54 12.48 -28.41
N THR A 170 15.68 12.12 -29.00
CA THR A 170 16.25 12.74 -30.21
C THR A 170 16.22 11.82 -31.42
N GLY A 171 15.86 10.55 -31.24
CA GLY A 171 15.73 9.57 -32.31
C GLY A 171 15.37 8.19 -31.77
N TYR A 172 14.89 7.31 -32.64
CA TYR A 172 14.51 5.94 -32.28
C TYR A 172 14.68 4.95 -33.43
N SER A 173 14.74 3.67 -33.09
CA SER A 173 14.57 2.55 -34.02
C SER A 173 13.95 1.35 -33.31
N MET A 174 12.92 0.76 -33.91
CA MET A 174 12.24 -0.44 -33.43
C MET A 174 12.60 -1.63 -34.32
N ILE A 175 13.15 -2.68 -33.71
CA ILE A 175 13.54 -3.91 -34.42
C ILE A 175 12.69 -5.07 -33.89
N GLU A 176 11.87 -5.65 -34.76
CA GLU A 176 11.12 -6.88 -34.47
C GLU A 176 12.05 -8.09 -34.46
N GLY A 177 11.87 -9.00 -33.51
CA GLY A 177 12.61 -10.26 -33.44
C GLY A 177 14.12 -10.06 -33.28
N ALA A 178 14.55 -8.93 -32.72
CA ALA A 178 15.95 -8.54 -32.57
C ALA A 178 16.76 -9.55 -31.77
N LEU A 179 16.16 -10.20 -30.75
CA LEU A 179 16.80 -11.26 -29.98
C LEU A 179 16.06 -12.59 -30.19
N PRO A 180 16.79 -13.71 -30.38
CA PRO A 180 16.22 -15.05 -30.58
C PRO A 180 15.78 -15.69 -29.25
N LEU A 181 15.09 -14.91 -28.41
CA LEU A 181 14.64 -15.29 -27.07
C LEU A 181 13.18 -14.88 -26.90
N GLY A 182 12.33 -15.79 -26.46
CA GLY A 182 10.92 -15.52 -26.18
C GLY A 182 10.48 -16.05 -24.81
N VAL A 183 9.46 -15.42 -24.23
CA VAL A 183 8.86 -15.88 -22.97
C VAL A 183 8.08 -17.19 -23.19
N THR A 184 8.06 -18.06 -22.18
CA THR A 184 7.37 -19.36 -22.25
C THR A 184 5.87 -19.23 -21.96
N GLU A 185 5.06 -20.05 -22.63
CA GLU A 185 3.57 -20.05 -22.69
C GLU A 185 2.86 -20.07 -21.31
N GLN A 186 3.53 -20.51 -20.24
CA GLN A 186 2.98 -20.51 -18.86
C GLN A 186 3.06 -19.16 -18.14
N GLN A 187 3.49 -18.09 -18.81
CA GLN A 187 3.78 -16.80 -18.19
C GLN A 187 2.78 -15.70 -18.59
N GLY A 188 1.66 -15.62 -17.87
CA GLY A 188 0.89 -14.37 -17.78
C GLY A 188 1.66 -13.29 -16.97
N LYS A 189 1.04 -12.12 -16.75
CA LYS A 189 1.63 -10.98 -15.98
C LYS A 189 2.15 -11.36 -14.57
N GLU A 190 1.71 -12.48 -14.01
CA GLU A 190 2.10 -12.98 -12.68
C GLU A 190 3.42 -13.77 -12.65
N ALA A 191 4.04 -14.02 -13.82
CA ALA A 191 5.22 -14.88 -13.92
C ALA A 191 6.56 -14.13 -14.07
N VAL A 192 6.53 -12.79 -14.04
CA VAL A 192 7.75 -12.00 -13.85
C VAL A 192 8.17 -12.13 -12.39
N GLY A 193 9.36 -12.66 -12.16
CA GLY A 193 9.98 -12.65 -10.84
C GLY A 193 10.46 -11.23 -10.52
N TRP A 194 9.52 -10.39 -10.06
CA TRP A 194 9.79 -9.01 -9.71
C TRP A 194 10.93 -8.94 -8.69
N SER A 195 11.89 -8.05 -8.92
CA SER A 195 12.90 -7.78 -7.90
C SER A 195 12.21 -7.30 -6.62
N PRO A 196 12.60 -7.83 -5.43
CA PRO A 196 12.06 -7.36 -4.16
C PRO A 196 12.42 -5.89 -3.87
N TYR A 197 13.38 -5.33 -4.61
CA TYR A 197 13.78 -3.93 -4.56
C TYR A 197 12.94 -3.02 -5.46
N ASN A 198 12.12 -3.57 -6.38
CA ASN A 198 11.26 -2.73 -7.21
C ASN A 198 10.24 -2.01 -6.31
N PRO A 199 10.23 -0.67 -6.30
CA PRO A 199 9.18 0.03 -5.58
C PRO A 199 7.82 -0.19 -6.24
N ILE A 200 6.79 0.07 -5.45
CA ILE A 200 5.43 0.19 -5.95
C ILE A 200 5.41 1.27 -7.03
N LEU A 201 4.70 1.04 -8.13
CA LEU A 201 4.57 2.02 -9.21
C LEU A 201 4.00 3.31 -8.65
N ARG A 202 4.67 4.41 -8.98
CA ARG A 202 4.22 5.76 -8.65
C ARG A 202 4.10 6.49 -9.97
N TYR A 203 2.90 6.94 -10.32
CA TYR A 203 2.69 7.74 -11.52
C TYR A 203 2.88 9.22 -11.20
N ALA A 204 3.54 9.98 -12.08
CA ALA A 204 3.43 11.44 -12.05
C ALA A 204 1.99 11.82 -12.40
N GLY A 205 1.31 12.55 -11.51
CA GLY A 205 0.06 13.24 -11.83
C GLY A 205 -1.18 12.37 -12.13
N VAL A 206 -1.24 11.10 -11.71
CA VAL A 206 -2.52 10.35 -11.77
C VAL A 206 -3.52 10.93 -10.79
N LYS A 207 -4.78 11.03 -11.24
CA LYS A 207 -5.95 11.70 -10.68
C LYS A 207 -6.29 11.32 -9.22
N GLY A 208 -5.51 11.87 -8.32
CA GLY A 208 -5.79 12.14 -6.91
C GLY A 208 -4.73 13.17 -6.56
N SER A 209 -5.11 14.42 -6.28
CA SER A 209 -4.21 15.58 -6.27
C SER A 209 -2.83 15.25 -5.67
N SER A 210 -1.80 15.19 -6.52
CA SER A 210 -0.43 14.88 -6.11
C SER A 210 0.21 16.01 -5.28
N THR A 211 -0.47 17.16 -5.21
CA THR A 211 -0.19 18.23 -4.26
C THR A 211 -0.98 17.96 -2.98
N PRO A 212 -0.36 18.06 -1.79
CA PRO A 212 -1.09 18.04 -0.53
C PRO A 212 -2.28 19.00 -0.59
N SER A 213 -3.47 18.47 -0.37
CA SER A 213 -4.71 19.27 -0.36
C SER A 213 -4.89 20.01 0.96
N ALA A 214 -4.27 19.49 2.01
CA ALA A 214 -4.33 19.96 3.38
C ALA A 214 -3.19 19.37 4.21
N VAL A 215 -3.03 19.86 5.43
CA VAL A 215 -2.19 19.26 6.46
C VAL A 215 -3.10 18.81 7.60
N ALA A 216 -2.89 17.58 8.08
CA ALA A 216 -3.55 17.05 9.25
C ALA A 216 -2.60 17.16 10.46
N THR A 217 -3.04 17.87 11.49
CA THR A 217 -2.29 18.06 12.74
C THR A 217 -2.82 17.09 13.78
N LEU A 218 -1.93 16.37 14.47
CA LEU A 218 -2.31 15.50 15.58
C LEU A 218 -2.82 16.34 16.76
N THR A 219 -4.03 16.06 17.24
CA THR A 219 -4.67 16.76 18.34
C THR A 219 -4.85 15.91 19.59
N ASP A 220 -4.93 14.59 19.43
CA ASP A 220 -5.13 13.69 20.57
C ASP A 220 -4.60 12.28 20.30
N VAL A 221 -4.28 11.55 21.38
CA VAL A 221 -3.77 10.18 21.32
C VAL A 221 -4.36 9.36 22.47
N ALA A 222 -4.86 8.16 22.15
CA ALA A 222 -5.27 7.15 23.12
C ALA A 222 -4.47 5.86 22.89
N ILE A 223 -3.64 5.46 23.86
CA ILE A 223 -2.92 4.18 23.83
C ILE A 223 -3.81 3.12 24.46
N HIS A 224 -4.17 2.09 23.69
CA HIS A 224 -5.03 1.00 24.15
C HIS A 224 -4.23 -0.23 24.58
N SER A 225 -3.07 -0.45 23.96
CA SER A 225 -2.11 -1.48 24.33
C SER A 225 -0.72 -1.12 23.80
N PRO A 226 0.36 -1.86 24.16
CA PRO A 226 1.70 -1.63 23.60
C PRO A 226 1.76 -1.69 22.06
N THR A 227 0.76 -2.31 21.42
CA THR A 227 0.69 -2.45 19.96
C THR A 227 -0.54 -1.79 19.33
N LEU A 228 -1.42 -1.14 20.08
CA LEU A 228 -2.65 -0.54 19.54
C LEU A 228 -2.87 0.86 20.12
N ALA A 229 -3.09 1.84 19.25
CA ALA A 229 -3.37 3.21 19.65
C ALA A 229 -4.29 3.90 18.64
N THR A 230 -5.09 4.85 19.10
CA THR A 230 -5.91 5.73 18.26
C THR A 230 -5.30 7.12 18.26
N PHE A 231 -5.11 7.67 17.06
CA PHE A 231 -4.59 9.01 16.82
C PHE A 231 -5.71 9.88 16.28
N THR A 232 -5.95 11.02 16.90
CA THR A 232 -6.95 12.01 16.47
C THR A 232 -6.27 13.15 15.76
N TRP A 233 -6.78 13.48 14.59
CA TRP A 233 -6.22 14.47 13.68
C TRP A 233 -7.24 15.54 13.38
N SER A 234 -6.76 16.74 13.07
CA SER A 234 -7.57 17.87 12.66
C SER A 234 -7.04 18.49 11.37
N CYS A 235 -7.94 18.83 10.45
CA CYS A 235 -7.60 19.44 9.16
C CYS A 235 -8.75 20.34 8.66
N PRO A 236 -8.57 21.12 7.59
CA PRO A 236 -9.63 21.95 7.01
C PRO A 236 -10.89 21.14 6.63
N ALA A 237 -12.08 21.70 6.85
CA ALA A 237 -13.34 20.97 6.58
C ALA A 237 -13.51 20.49 5.13
N SER A 238 -12.90 21.17 4.16
CA SER A 238 -12.96 20.79 2.75
C SER A 238 -12.39 19.40 2.48
N THR A 239 -11.41 18.95 3.25
CA THR A 239 -10.77 17.64 3.11
C THR A 239 -11.73 16.48 3.38
N GLY A 240 -12.66 16.66 4.33
CA GLY A 240 -13.62 15.63 4.75
C GLY A 240 -14.97 15.67 4.04
N LYS A 241 -15.20 16.62 3.13
CA LYS A 241 -16.55 16.93 2.60
C LYS A 241 -17.24 15.73 1.94
N SER A 242 -16.48 14.86 1.27
CA SER A 242 -16.98 13.68 0.57
C SER A 242 -16.75 12.37 1.32
N TYR A 243 -16.23 12.42 2.56
CA TYR A 243 -15.95 11.23 3.34
C TYR A 243 -17.23 10.41 3.58
N ARG A 244 -17.11 9.09 3.40
CA ARG A 244 -18.09 8.09 3.82
C ARG A 244 -17.44 7.11 4.81
N PRO A 245 -18.17 6.67 5.85
CA PRO A 245 -17.71 5.64 6.77
C PRO A 245 -17.16 4.42 6.02
N GLY A 246 -15.96 3.98 6.41
CA GLY A 246 -15.24 2.86 5.77
C GLY A 246 -14.10 3.29 4.84
N GLN A 247 -14.06 4.57 4.44
CA GLN A 247 -12.95 5.10 3.65
C GLN A 247 -11.66 5.27 4.46
N HIS A 248 -10.53 5.35 3.75
CA HIS A 248 -9.21 5.57 4.31
C HIS A 248 -8.62 6.93 3.91
N ILE A 249 -7.83 7.51 4.79
CA ILE A 249 -7.03 8.70 4.52
C ILE A 249 -5.68 8.28 3.93
N ILE A 250 -5.20 9.01 2.93
CA ILE A 250 -3.87 8.83 2.34
C ILE A 250 -3.01 10.03 2.76
N CYS A 251 -1.94 9.76 3.50
CA CYS A 251 -1.06 10.77 4.06
C CYS A 251 0.38 10.61 3.57
N ASP A 252 1.08 11.73 3.45
CA ASP A 252 2.54 11.76 3.39
C ASP A 252 3.09 11.73 4.82
N ALA A 253 3.60 10.57 5.24
CA ALA A 253 4.26 10.39 6.53
C ALA A 253 5.79 10.24 6.35
N SER A 254 6.36 10.79 5.28
CA SER A 254 7.82 10.75 5.01
C SER A 254 8.65 11.32 6.17
N HIS A 255 8.16 12.38 6.83
CA HIS A 255 8.80 12.98 8.00
C HIS A 255 8.74 12.12 9.27
N LEU A 256 7.88 11.10 9.29
CA LEU A 256 7.74 10.16 10.39
C LEU A 256 8.51 8.85 10.15
N LEU A 257 9.18 8.74 8.99
CA LEU A 257 10.00 7.59 8.68
C LEU A 257 11.10 7.41 9.72
N ASP A 258 11.24 6.18 10.21
CA ASP A 258 12.34 5.75 11.05
C ASP A 258 13.67 6.12 10.38
N THR A 259 14.60 6.66 11.17
CA THR A 259 15.95 7.00 10.70
C THR A 259 16.66 5.86 9.95
N ARG A 260 16.38 4.61 10.30
CA ARG A 260 16.90 3.42 9.61
C ARG A 260 16.43 3.32 8.16
N VAL A 261 15.25 3.84 7.85
CA VAL A 261 14.65 3.90 6.51
C VAL A 261 15.19 5.09 5.72
N THR A 262 15.41 6.22 6.38
CA THR A 262 15.90 7.45 5.72
C THR A 262 17.40 7.43 5.46
N LEU A 263 18.16 6.67 6.24
CA LEU A 263 19.59 6.47 6.03
C LEU A 263 19.86 5.60 4.81
N TYR A 264 20.90 5.97 4.06
CA TYR A 264 21.33 5.17 2.93
C TYR A 264 21.77 3.77 3.36
N SER A 265 21.24 2.76 2.68
CA SER A 265 21.81 1.41 2.69
C SER A 265 21.96 0.89 1.27
N HIS A 266 23.08 0.23 1.00
CA HIS A 266 23.38 -0.31 -0.32
C HIS A 266 22.45 -1.47 -0.69
N MET A 267 22.18 -2.37 0.27
CA MET A 267 21.24 -3.48 0.15
C MET A 267 20.38 -3.56 1.42
N ALA A 268 19.33 -4.37 1.39
CA ALA A 268 18.62 -4.69 2.61
C ALA A 268 19.61 -5.36 3.59
N GLN A 269 19.61 -4.92 4.85
CA GLN A 269 20.49 -5.49 5.88
C GLN A 269 20.02 -6.86 6.37
N PHE A 270 18.82 -7.28 5.99
CA PHE A 270 18.18 -8.53 6.40
C PHE A 270 17.14 -8.97 5.35
N PRO A 271 16.85 -10.28 5.22
CA PRO A 271 15.82 -10.77 4.31
C PRO A 271 14.44 -10.15 4.58
N GLY A 272 13.77 -9.64 3.55
CA GLY A 272 12.46 -8.97 3.65
C GLY A 272 12.54 -7.48 3.97
N GLY A 273 13.75 -6.93 4.14
CA GLY A 273 13.99 -5.50 4.37
C GLY A 273 14.12 -4.68 3.08
N GLU A 274 13.94 -5.28 1.91
CA GLU A 274 14.08 -4.61 0.61
C GLU A 274 13.04 -3.49 0.44
N LYS A 275 11.85 -3.67 1.04
CA LYS A 275 10.79 -2.66 1.08
C LYS A 275 11.18 -1.39 1.82
N ASP A 276 12.09 -1.49 2.80
CA ASP A 276 12.52 -0.34 3.60
C ASP A 276 13.36 0.64 2.77
N LEU A 277 14.10 0.17 1.76
CA LEU A 277 15.01 1.05 0.99
C LEU A 277 14.28 2.10 0.16
N ASN A 278 13.09 1.75 -0.34
CA ASN A 278 12.31 2.59 -1.24
C ASN A 278 10.99 3.07 -0.60
N ASP A 279 10.88 2.96 0.71
CA ASP A 279 9.74 3.48 1.47
C ASP A 279 9.74 5.01 1.43
N ASP A 280 8.66 5.60 0.89
CA ASP A 280 8.48 7.04 0.78
C ASP A 280 7.68 7.64 1.93
N GLY A 281 7.26 6.81 2.89
CA GLY A 281 6.42 7.23 3.99
C GLY A 281 4.97 7.49 3.62
N THR A 282 4.53 7.22 2.38
CA THR A 282 3.10 7.28 2.05
C THR A 282 2.37 6.19 2.81
N ARG A 283 1.29 6.53 3.51
CA ARG A 283 0.46 5.57 4.23
C ARG A 283 -1.01 5.83 3.97
N SER A 284 -1.74 4.72 3.81
CA SER A 284 -3.19 4.71 3.80
C SER A 284 -3.69 4.11 5.11
N TRP A 285 -4.58 4.81 5.81
CA TRP A 285 -5.14 4.37 7.08
C TRP A 285 -6.67 4.50 7.06
N THR A 286 -7.38 3.42 7.37
CA THR A 286 -8.84 3.48 7.52
C THR A 286 -9.21 4.49 8.59
N ILE A 287 -10.12 5.40 8.25
CA ILE A 287 -10.62 6.39 9.19
C ILE A 287 -11.59 5.68 10.13
N SER A 288 -11.23 5.58 11.41
CA SER A 288 -12.01 4.83 12.42
C SER A 288 -13.23 5.63 12.92
N ARG A 289 -13.17 6.96 12.84
CA ARG A 289 -14.25 7.89 13.19
C ARG A 289 -13.95 9.25 12.56
N ALA A 290 -14.97 10.01 12.18
CA ALA A 290 -14.79 11.38 11.72
C ALA A 290 -15.98 12.27 12.10
N TRP A 291 -15.74 13.56 12.32
CA TRP A 291 -16.76 14.56 12.65
C TRP A 291 -16.30 15.97 12.23
N HIS A 292 -17.25 16.90 12.13
CA HIS A 292 -16.96 18.32 11.92
C HIS A 292 -17.17 19.10 13.23
N ASP A 293 -16.48 20.23 13.36
CA ASP A 293 -16.82 21.21 14.39
C ASP A 293 -18.29 21.65 14.27
N LYS A 294 -18.89 22.00 15.41
CA LYS A 294 -20.29 22.44 15.49
C LYS A 294 -20.56 23.56 14.46
N GLY A 295 -21.54 23.34 13.58
CA GLY A 295 -21.98 24.31 12.57
C GLY A 295 -21.35 24.14 11.17
N GLY A 296 -20.67 23.02 10.88
CA GLY A 296 -20.28 22.58 9.53
C GLY A 296 -19.23 23.44 8.80
N LYS A 297 -18.78 24.55 9.40
CA LYS A 297 -17.83 25.51 8.81
C LYS A 297 -16.43 25.52 9.47
N GLY A 298 -16.21 24.69 10.49
CA GLY A 298 -14.94 24.65 11.24
C GLY A 298 -13.94 23.66 10.67
N LYS A 299 -13.23 22.92 11.53
CA LYS A 299 -12.31 21.86 11.12
C LYS A 299 -13.04 20.53 10.95
N TRP A 300 -12.47 19.68 10.11
CA TRP A 300 -12.79 18.26 10.06
C TRP A 300 -11.81 17.51 10.94
N HIS A 301 -12.34 16.68 11.82
CA HIS A 301 -11.57 15.84 12.72
C HIS A 301 -11.80 14.39 12.35
N PHE A 302 -10.74 13.59 12.45
CA PHE A 302 -10.83 12.17 12.20
C PHE A 302 -9.88 11.40 13.10
N THR A 303 -10.18 10.13 13.35
CA THR A 303 -9.29 9.23 14.06
C THR A 303 -8.77 8.13 13.16
N THR A 304 -7.52 7.73 13.39
CA THR A 304 -6.94 6.51 12.83
C THR A 304 -6.53 5.60 13.98
N THR A 305 -7.11 4.40 14.04
CA THR A 305 -6.67 3.37 14.98
C THR A 305 -5.63 2.51 14.29
N LEU A 306 -4.42 2.47 14.86
CA LEU A 306 -3.25 1.90 14.22
C LEU A 306 -2.63 0.81 15.09
N ARG A 307 -2.08 -0.20 14.41
CA ARG A 307 -1.24 -1.22 15.04
C ARG A 307 0.23 -0.86 14.91
N ARG A 308 0.99 -0.94 16.00
CA ARG A 308 2.45 -0.83 15.97
C ARG A 308 3.02 -2.02 15.22
N VAL A 309 3.79 -1.74 14.17
CA VAL A 309 4.56 -2.74 13.44
C VAL A 309 6.01 -2.55 13.88
N PRO A 310 6.61 -3.46 14.68
CA PRO A 310 7.90 -3.21 15.33
C PRO A 310 9.05 -2.76 14.42
N ARG A 311 9.03 -3.17 13.14
CA ARG A 311 10.01 -2.77 12.12
C ARG A 311 9.41 -1.97 10.96
N GLY A 312 8.20 -1.46 11.12
CA GLY A 312 7.54 -0.64 10.10
C GLY A 312 8.19 0.73 10.00
N GLY A 313 8.11 1.37 8.83
CA GLY A 313 8.74 2.68 8.62
C GLY A 313 8.14 3.82 9.44
N VAL A 314 6.84 3.81 9.74
CA VAL A 314 6.12 4.98 10.32
C VAL A 314 5.56 4.71 11.72
N THR A 315 4.93 3.55 11.94
CA THR A 315 4.21 3.29 13.19
C THR A 315 5.09 3.23 14.45
N PRO A 316 6.37 2.77 14.42
CA PRO A 316 7.25 2.89 15.58
C PRO A 316 7.44 4.33 16.05
N THR A 317 7.68 5.26 15.13
CA THR A 317 7.85 6.69 15.43
C THR A 317 6.58 7.27 16.04
N LEU A 318 5.42 7.02 15.42
CA LEU A 318 4.11 7.46 15.94
C LEU A 318 3.84 6.95 17.36
N PHE A 319 4.15 5.67 17.65
CA PHE A 319 3.96 5.10 18.98
C PHE A 319 4.93 5.65 20.01
N SER A 320 6.18 5.95 19.63
CA SER A 320 7.13 6.61 20.53
C SER A 320 6.68 8.04 20.87
N MET A 321 6.16 8.78 19.89
CA MET A 321 5.57 10.10 20.11
C MET A 321 4.32 10.01 21.00
N ALA A 322 3.44 9.04 20.75
CA ALA A 322 2.27 8.77 21.57
C ALA A 322 2.63 8.59 23.05
N GLN A 323 3.62 7.73 23.34
CA GLN A 323 4.08 7.48 24.70
C GLN A 323 4.58 8.76 25.40
N ARG A 324 5.31 9.62 24.69
CA ARG A 324 5.78 10.91 25.23
C ARG A 324 4.64 11.88 25.50
N ILE A 325 3.64 11.94 24.61
CA ILE A 325 2.44 12.78 24.79
C ILE A 325 1.65 12.28 26.01
N THR A 326 1.44 10.97 26.11
CA THR A 326 0.71 10.36 27.24
C THR A 326 1.42 10.60 28.56
N ALA A 327 2.75 10.38 28.63
CA ALA A 327 3.52 10.64 29.85
C ALA A 327 3.44 12.10 30.31
N ALA A 328 3.53 13.06 29.37
CA ALA A 328 3.38 14.48 29.70
C ALA A 328 1.98 14.81 30.26
N ARG A 329 0.94 14.11 29.79
CA ARG A 329 -0.44 14.29 30.28
C ARG A 329 -0.73 13.59 31.61
N GLU A 330 0.02 12.53 31.93
CA GLU A 330 -0.02 11.91 33.26
C GLU A 330 0.55 12.84 34.34
N GLU A 331 1.57 13.65 33.98
CA GLU A 331 2.12 14.68 34.85
C GLU A 331 1.22 15.93 34.94
N ASP A 332 0.65 16.36 33.81
CA ASP A 332 -0.29 17.48 33.73
C ASP A 332 -1.47 17.16 32.81
N SER A 333 -2.65 16.90 33.39
CA SER A 333 -3.85 16.55 32.62
C SER A 333 -4.34 17.65 31.67
N GLN A 334 -3.86 18.89 31.82
CA GLN A 334 -4.15 20.02 30.92
C GLN A 334 -2.99 20.34 29.97
N ALA A 335 -1.95 19.51 29.93
CA ALA A 335 -0.82 19.69 29.04
C ALA A 335 -1.29 19.84 27.58
N ALA A 336 -0.99 20.99 27.00
CA ALA A 336 -1.26 21.26 25.59
C ALA A 336 -0.47 20.29 24.69
N MET A 337 -0.95 20.08 23.46
CA MET A 337 -0.20 19.30 22.49
C MET A 337 1.19 19.93 22.25
N PRO A 338 2.27 19.13 22.29
CA PRO A 338 3.62 19.65 22.13
C PRO A 338 3.83 20.23 20.73
N SER A 339 4.72 21.22 20.61
CA SER A 339 5.05 21.85 19.32
C SER A 339 5.66 20.89 18.29
N TRP A 340 6.20 19.76 18.74
CA TRP A 340 6.74 18.69 17.89
C TRP A 340 5.70 17.63 17.53
N ALA A 341 4.43 17.80 17.93
CA ALA A 341 3.35 16.91 17.51
C ALA A 341 3.33 16.79 15.99
N PRO A 342 3.15 15.56 15.46
CA PRO A 342 3.31 15.33 14.04
C PRO A 342 2.22 16.05 13.23
N GLU A 343 2.67 16.67 12.15
CA GLU A 343 1.82 17.15 11.06
C GLU A 343 2.07 16.29 9.83
N VAL A 344 0.99 15.81 9.22
CA VAL A 344 1.07 14.95 8.04
C VAL A 344 0.30 15.58 6.89
N PRO A 345 0.95 15.87 5.75
CA PRO A 345 0.25 16.28 4.54
C PRO A 345 -0.77 15.24 4.08
N VAL A 346 -1.98 15.69 3.74
CA VAL A 346 -3.08 14.85 3.25
C VAL A 346 -3.11 14.89 1.72
N LEU A 347 -3.01 13.70 1.13
CA LEU A 347 -2.98 13.50 -0.31
C LEU A 347 -4.38 13.22 -0.86
N GLY A 348 -5.25 12.62 -0.04
CA GLY A 348 -6.65 12.38 -0.40
C GLY A 348 -7.35 11.47 0.59
N VAL A 349 -8.66 11.32 0.38
CA VAL A 349 -9.53 10.32 1.02
C VAL A 349 -10.03 9.41 -0.08
N ASP A 350 -9.88 8.11 0.09
CA ASP A 350 -10.25 7.10 -0.91
C ASP A 350 -10.80 5.84 -0.23
N GLY A 351 -11.26 4.88 -1.03
CA GLY A 351 -11.75 3.60 -0.58
C GLY A 351 -13.20 3.36 -0.98
N GLU A 352 -13.46 2.13 -1.39
CA GLU A 352 -14.78 1.64 -1.82
C GLU A 352 -15.45 0.78 -0.74
N PHE A 353 -14.74 0.48 0.36
CA PHE A 353 -15.24 -0.35 1.46
C PHE A 353 -16.17 0.43 2.40
N THR A 354 -17.20 1.04 1.84
CA THR A 354 -18.15 1.87 2.58
C THR A 354 -19.38 1.10 3.02
N ALA A 355 -20.01 1.57 4.10
CA ALA A 355 -21.32 1.07 4.52
C ALA A 355 -22.33 1.19 3.37
N ALA A 356 -23.22 0.20 3.28
CA ALA A 356 -24.37 0.22 2.39
C ALA A 356 -25.21 1.48 2.60
N ASP A 357 -25.70 2.05 1.50
CA ASP A 357 -26.59 3.19 1.54
C ASP A 357 -27.98 2.81 2.07
N GLU A 358 -28.87 3.79 2.22
CA GLU A 358 -30.20 3.56 2.79
C GLU A 358 -31.05 2.59 1.94
N GLN A 359 -30.91 2.61 0.62
CA GLN A 359 -31.65 1.74 -0.29
C GLN A 359 -31.13 0.31 -0.23
N GLU A 360 -29.81 0.14 -0.23
CA GLU A 360 -29.14 -1.16 -0.12
C GLU A 360 -29.35 -1.81 1.24
N ALA A 361 -29.48 -1.00 2.31
CA ALA A 361 -29.64 -1.46 3.68
C ALA A 361 -31.11 -1.67 4.11
N GLU A 362 -32.08 -1.34 3.26
CA GLU A 362 -33.51 -1.40 3.60
C GLU A 362 -33.92 -2.82 4.01
N GLY A 363 -34.39 -3.00 5.25
CA GLY A 363 -34.80 -4.29 5.80
C GLY A 363 -33.66 -5.30 6.05
N ARG A 364 -32.39 -4.88 5.91
CA ARG A 364 -31.22 -5.77 6.02
C ARG A 364 -30.35 -5.43 7.24
N GLY A 365 -29.94 -6.47 7.97
CA GLY A 365 -28.92 -6.36 9.01
C GLY A 365 -27.50 -6.33 8.44
N ASN A 366 -26.52 -6.01 9.28
CA ASN A 366 -25.10 -6.09 8.90
C ASN A 366 -24.40 -7.19 9.69
N VAL A 367 -23.44 -7.86 9.05
CA VAL A 367 -22.50 -8.73 9.73
C VAL A 367 -21.07 -8.33 9.41
N TYR A 368 -20.24 -8.21 10.45
CA TYR A 368 -18.83 -7.88 10.34
C TYR A 368 -18.00 -9.08 10.79
N VAL A 369 -17.05 -9.49 9.96
CA VAL A 369 -16.09 -10.55 10.29
C VAL A 369 -14.70 -9.96 10.15
N CYS A 370 -14.10 -9.59 11.27
CA CYS A 370 -12.85 -8.83 11.29
C CYS A 370 -11.77 -9.47 12.16
N SER A 371 -10.51 -9.17 11.86
CA SER A 371 -9.37 -9.65 12.64
C SER A 371 -8.33 -8.56 12.87
N GLY A 372 -7.90 -8.42 14.13
CA GLY A 372 -6.89 -7.46 14.55
C GLY A 372 -7.27 -6.03 14.18
N ILE A 373 -6.42 -5.34 13.43
CA ILE A 373 -6.67 -3.94 13.02
C ILE A 373 -7.82 -3.82 12.01
N GLY A 374 -8.26 -4.92 11.39
CA GLY A 374 -9.44 -4.90 10.51
C GLY A 374 -10.76 -4.63 11.21
N VAL A 375 -10.74 -4.36 12.52
CA VAL A 375 -11.86 -3.77 13.23
C VAL A 375 -12.16 -2.33 12.78
N THR A 376 -11.19 -1.61 12.17
CA THR A 376 -11.35 -0.18 11.88
C THR A 376 -12.53 0.21 10.99
N PRO A 377 -12.91 -0.55 9.93
CA PRO A 377 -14.13 -0.25 9.19
C PRO A 377 -15.41 -0.46 10.02
N LEU A 378 -15.43 -1.46 10.91
CA LEU A 378 -16.55 -1.64 11.86
C LEU A 378 -16.69 -0.41 12.76
N LEU A 379 -15.58 0.10 13.32
CA LEU A 379 -15.59 1.32 14.13
C LEU A 379 -16.14 2.53 13.35
N ALA A 380 -15.72 2.65 12.08
CA ALA A 380 -16.15 3.71 11.19
C ALA A 380 -17.67 3.64 10.92
N HIS A 381 -18.17 2.45 10.57
CA HIS A 381 -19.58 2.24 10.26
C HIS A 381 -20.48 2.42 11.48
N LEU A 382 -20.04 1.94 12.65
CA LEU A 382 -20.74 2.18 13.91
C LEU A 382 -20.79 3.67 14.23
N SER A 383 -19.66 4.37 14.15
CA SER A 383 -19.57 5.80 14.49
C SER A 383 -20.20 6.73 13.43
N GLY A 384 -20.45 6.23 12.22
CA GLY A 384 -20.86 7.00 11.05
C GLY A 384 -22.30 7.52 11.05
N LYS A 385 -23.11 7.17 12.07
CA LYS A 385 -24.53 7.59 12.17
C LYS A 385 -24.73 9.11 12.30
N LEU A 386 -23.67 9.91 12.47
CA LEU A 386 -23.73 11.37 12.62
C LEU A 386 -23.37 12.13 11.33
N ARG A 387 -24.06 11.85 10.22
CA ARG A 387 -24.12 12.84 9.12
C ARG A 387 -25.16 13.90 9.46
N GLU A 388 -24.72 15.16 9.52
CA GLU A 388 -25.55 16.33 9.81
C GLU A 388 -26.82 16.38 8.92
N GLY A 389 -28.00 16.40 9.55
CA GLY A 389 -29.22 16.96 8.96
C GLY A 389 -30.16 16.02 8.19
N GLN A 390 -29.83 14.74 8.00
CA GLN A 390 -30.85 13.75 7.59
C GLN A 390 -31.37 13.06 8.85
N ALA A 391 -32.66 13.24 9.12
CA ALA A 391 -33.39 12.31 9.99
C ALA A 391 -33.30 10.93 9.34
N VAL A 392 -32.35 10.12 9.80
CA VAL A 392 -32.26 8.71 9.43
C VAL A 392 -33.54 8.06 9.97
N GLY A 393 -34.24 7.34 9.10
CA GLY A 393 -35.45 6.61 9.48
C GLY A 393 -35.20 5.79 10.75
N GLU A 394 -36.22 5.70 11.59
CA GLU A 394 -36.27 5.04 12.91
C GLU A 394 -36.01 3.50 12.87
N GLY A 395 -35.33 2.99 11.85
CA GLY A 395 -35.00 1.59 11.69
C GLY A 395 -33.78 1.21 12.53
N LYS A 396 -34.00 0.45 13.61
CA LYS A 396 -32.93 -0.26 14.33
C LYS A 396 -32.16 -1.14 13.35
N ARG A 397 -30.85 -0.92 13.18
CA ARG A 397 -30.01 -1.75 12.30
C ARG A 397 -29.34 -2.84 13.11
N ASP A 398 -29.84 -4.08 13.04
CA ASP A 398 -29.19 -5.23 13.70
C ASP A 398 -27.76 -5.43 13.17
N VAL A 399 -26.76 -5.29 14.05
CA VAL A 399 -25.34 -5.47 13.75
C VAL A 399 -24.79 -6.68 14.51
N LEU A 400 -24.29 -7.66 13.77
CA LEU A 400 -23.53 -8.79 14.30
C LEU A 400 -22.05 -8.59 13.99
N ALA A 401 -21.19 -8.57 14.99
CA ALA A 401 -19.74 -8.46 14.81
C ALA A 401 -19.03 -9.71 15.34
N ILE A 402 -18.12 -10.25 14.55
CA ILE A 402 -17.21 -11.33 14.92
C ILE A 402 -15.79 -10.77 14.82
N VAL A 403 -15.13 -10.62 15.96
CA VAL A 403 -13.85 -9.92 16.09
C VAL A 403 -12.79 -10.90 16.58
N ALA A 404 -11.86 -11.30 15.70
CA ALA A 404 -10.74 -12.15 16.06
C ALA A 404 -9.55 -11.32 16.56
N CYS A 405 -9.08 -11.58 17.77
CA CYS A 405 -7.99 -10.85 18.42
C CYS A 405 -7.08 -11.77 19.25
N ARG A 406 -5.96 -11.22 19.73
CA ARG A 406 -5.08 -11.88 20.69
C ARG A 406 -5.62 -11.72 22.11
N ALA A 407 -5.20 -12.59 23.02
CA ALA A 407 -5.62 -12.53 24.42
C ALA A 407 -5.30 -11.18 25.08
N ASP A 408 -4.09 -10.66 24.84
CA ASP A 408 -3.61 -9.36 25.33
C ASP A 408 -4.31 -8.14 24.68
N GLU A 409 -5.14 -8.35 23.67
CA GLU A 409 -5.85 -7.28 22.95
C GLU A 409 -7.36 -7.26 23.20
N LEU A 410 -7.91 -8.25 23.91
CA LEU A 410 -9.36 -8.39 24.08
C LEU A 410 -9.98 -7.13 24.70
N GLU A 411 -9.40 -6.64 25.80
CA GLU A 411 -9.91 -5.47 26.52
C GLU A 411 -9.86 -4.20 25.65
N ALA A 412 -8.75 -4.00 24.94
CA ALA A 412 -8.57 -2.88 24.01
C ALA A 412 -9.58 -2.91 22.85
N MET A 413 -9.76 -4.08 22.23
CA MET A 413 -10.73 -4.26 21.13
C MET A 413 -12.17 -4.06 21.61
N ARG A 414 -12.49 -4.55 22.81
CA ARG A 414 -13.79 -4.35 23.43
C ARG A 414 -14.07 -2.86 23.64
N GLY A 415 -13.15 -2.15 24.29
CA GLY A 415 -13.30 -0.71 24.54
C GLY A 415 -13.53 0.08 23.26
N LEU A 416 -12.75 -0.20 22.20
CA LEU A 416 -12.91 0.46 20.89
C LEU A 416 -14.30 0.26 20.28
N VAL A 417 -14.80 -0.98 20.27
CA VAL A 417 -16.10 -1.32 19.67
C VAL A 417 -17.25 -0.73 20.48
N GLU A 418 -17.18 -0.80 21.81
CA GLU A 418 -18.17 -0.20 22.71
C GLU A 418 -18.18 1.33 22.60
N ASP A 419 -17.00 1.98 22.51
CA ASP A 419 -16.90 3.42 22.30
C ASP A 419 -17.49 3.86 20.97
N ALA A 420 -17.28 3.09 19.90
CA ALA A 420 -17.88 3.36 18.60
C ALA A 420 -19.41 3.19 18.64
N ALA A 421 -19.91 2.16 19.32
CA ALA A 421 -21.34 1.93 19.46
C ALA A 421 -22.03 3.02 20.28
N ARG A 422 -21.42 3.43 21.40
CA ARG A 422 -21.86 4.52 22.30
C ARG A 422 -21.95 5.85 21.57
N TYR A 423 -20.92 6.18 20.79
CA TYR A 423 -20.85 7.44 20.05
C TYR A 423 -22.07 7.64 19.13
N ALA A 424 -22.62 6.56 18.60
CA ALA A 424 -23.74 6.55 17.67
C ALA A 424 -25.09 6.19 18.32
N GLY A 425 -25.15 5.99 19.64
CA GLY A 425 -26.37 5.52 20.33
C GLY A 425 -26.86 4.15 19.83
N SER A 426 -25.95 3.30 19.35
CA SER A 426 -26.26 2.02 18.67
C SER A 426 -26.00 0.78 19.54
N GLU A 427 -25.75 0.97 20.82
CA GLU A 427 -25.44 -0.11 21.79
C GLU A 427 -26.52 -1.18 21.83
N GLU A 428 -27.78 -0.78 21.63
CA GLU A 428 -28.93 -1.67 21.68
C GLU A 428 -29.03 -2.61 20.47
N GLU A 429 -28.32 -2.28 19.40
CA GLU A 429 -28.38 -2.94 18.09
C GLU A 429 -27.17 -3.83 17.79
N LEU A 430 -26.13 -3.78 18.63
CA LEU A 430 -24.85 -4.42 18.39
C LEU A 430 -24.69 -5.70 19.22
N ARG A 431 -24.49 -6.84 18.55
CA ARG A 431 -24.04 -8.10 19.15
C ARG A 431 -22.62 -8.42 18.72
N VAL A 432 -21.74 -8.76 19.65
CA VAL A 432 -20.32 -9.02 19.38
C VAL A 432 -19.86 -10.37 19.91
N HIS A 433 -19.17 -11.14 19.06
CA HIS A 433 -18.43 -12.34 19.45
C HIS A 433 -16.93 -12.12 19.25
N TYR A 434 -16.16 -12.17 20.33
CA TYR A 434 -14.70 -12.07 20.28
C TYR A 434 -14.08 -13.47 20.18
N LEU A 435 -13.30 -13.73 19.14
CA LEU A 435 -12.53 -14.97 18.99
C LEU A 435 -11.10 -14.72 19.45
N VAL A 436 -10.74 -15.27 20.60
CA VAL A 436 -9.48 -14.96 21.28
C VAL A 436 -8.47 -16.08 21.04
N LYS A 437 -7.38 -15.78 20.32
CA LYS A 437 -6.28 -16.73 20.11
C LYS A 437 -5.56 -16.96 21.45
N ALA A 438 -5.36 -18.24 21.82
CA ALA A 438 -4.51 -18.61 22.96
C ALA A 438 -3.04 -18.25 22.68
N ASP A 439 -2.33 -17.78 23.70
CA ASP A 439 -0.90 -17.52 23.62
C ASP A 439 -0.09 -18.83 23.66
N GLU A 440 0.93 -18.92 22.81
CA GLU A 440 1.80 -20.10 22.71
C GLU A 440 2.72 -20.28 23.94
N GLN A 441 2.79 -19.27 24.83
CA GLN A 441 3.59 -19.31 26.06
C GLN A 441 2.81 -19.84 27.28
N ASP A 442 1.48 -19.94 27.21
CA ASP A 442 0.66 -20.52 28.28
C ASP A 442 0.59 -22.04 28.13
N GLY A 443 1.75 -22.68 28.28
CA GLY A 443 1.94 -24.13 28.11
C GLY A 443 1.22 -25.03 29.12
N GLU A 444 0.55 -24.49 30.16
CA GLU A 444 0.00 -25.33 31.23
C GLU A 444 -1.36 -24.88 31.83
N ALA A 445 -2.03 -23.85 31.30
CA ALA A 445 -3.28 -23.32 31.90
C ALA A 445 -4.58 -23.68 31.15
N ALA A 446 -4.63 -24.85 30.48
CA ALA A 446 -5.75 -25.28 29.63
C ALA A 446 -7.01 -25.78 30.38
N HIS A 447 -7.39 -25.11 31.47
CA HIS A 447 -8.69 -25.32 32.14
C HIS A 447 -9.57 -24.04 32.20
N LEU A 448 -9.22 -22.98 31.46
CA LEU A 448 -10.06 -21.78 31.39
C LEU A 448 -11.36 -22.01 30.59
N LYS A 449 -12.45 -21.39 31.07
CA LYS A 449 -13.80 -21.41 30.48
C LYS A 449 -13.74 -21.20 28.95
N LYS A 450 -14.35 -22.12 28.18
CA LYS A 450 -14.39 -22.11 26.70
C LYS A 450 -14.96 -20.80 26.13
N SER A 451 -15.90 -20.20 26.84
CA SER A 451 -16.43 -18.87 26.56
C SER A 451 -16.71 -18.10 27.84
N THR A 452 -16.71 -16.77 27.74
CA THR A 452 -17.09 -15.86 28.84
C THR A 452 -18.03 -14.81 28.29
N ILE A 453 -19.20 -14.67 28.92
CA ILE A 453 -20.12 -13.57 28.64
C ILE A 453 -19.51 -12.31 29.27
N LEU A 454 -19.17 -11.33 28.42
CA LEU A 454 -18.60 -10.06 28.84
C LEU A 454 -19.69 -9.04 29.17
N SER A 455 -20.79 -9.09 28.42
CA SER A 455 -22.01 -8.31 28.62
C SER A 455 -23.19 -9.06 27.98
N PRO A 456 -24.45 -8.63 28.17
CA PRO A 456 -25.61 -9.26 27.52
C PRO A 456 -25.51 -9.35 25.98
N ARG A 457 -24.64 -8.53 25.37
CA ARG A 457 -24.45 -8.48 23.91
C ARG A 457 -23.03 -8.81 23.46
N ALA A 458 -22.11 -9.13 24.38
CA ALA A 458 -20.72 -9.43 24.06
C ALA A 458 -20.28 -10.76 24.68
N THR A 459 -19.72 -11.66 23.87
CA THR A 459 -19.19 -12.95 24.34
C THR A 459 -17.78 -13.17 23.81
N ALA A 460 -16.84 -13.54 24.67
CA ALA A 460 -15.50 -13.98 24.30
C ALA A 460 -15.42 -15.51 24.22
N TRP A 461 -14.72 -16.01 23.21
CA TRP A 461 -14.45 -17.42 22.95
C TRP A 461 -12.95 -17.65 22.93
N TYR A 462 -12.43 -18.38 23.91
CA TYR A 462 -10.99 -18.54 24.12
C TYR A 462 -10.46 -19.80 23.44
N GLY A 463 -9.30 -19.70 22.80
CA GLY A 463 -8.66 -20.83 22.10
C GLY A 463 -9.35 -21.21 20.78
N THR A 464 -10.36 -20.45 20.36
CA THR A 464 -11.12 -20.72 19.13
C THR A 464 -10.58 -19.92 17.95
N ARG A 465 -10.67 -20.50 16.74
CA ARG A 465 -10.41 -19.81 15.48
C ARG A 465 -11.63 -19.88 14.58
N LEU A 466 -11.76 -18.88 13.71
CA LEU A 466 -12.73 -18.94 12.62
C LEU A 466 -12.30 -20.04 11.63
N THR A 467 -13.24 -20.91 11.30
CA THR A 467 -13.08 -22.01 10.34
C THR A 467 -14.23 -21.98 9.33
N PRO A 468 -14.10 -22.61 8.16
CA PRO A 468 -15.19 -22.71 7.19
C PRO A 468 -16.47 -23.33 7.76
N SER A 469 -16.35 -24.17 8.80
CA SER A 469 -17.48 -24.79 9.47
C SER A 469 -18.11 -23.94 10.57
N SER A 470 -17.59 -22.73 10.86
CA SER A 470 -18.03 -21.93 12.01
C SER A 470 -19.48 -21.48 11.90
N PHE A 471 -20.06 -21.49 10.71
CA PHE A 471 -21.48 -21.19 10.49
C PHE A 471 -22.16 -22.46 9.94
N SER A 472 -23.17 -22.97 10.64
CA SER A 472 -23.80 -24.26 10.29
C SER A 472 -25.29 -24.30 10.62
N GLU A 473 -26.04 -25.14 9.90
CA GLU A 473 -27.50 -25.32 10.05
C GLU A 473 -27.91 -25.95 11.40
N ALA A 474 -27.02 -26.72 12.03
CA ALA A 474 -27.28 -27.29 13.35
C ALA A 474 -27.09 -26.21 14.42
N GLY A 475 -28.20 -25.56 14.80
CA GLY A 475 -28.30 -24.81 16.05
C GLY A 475 -27.89 -25.69 17.23
N GLU A 476 -26.95 -25.20 18.03
CA GLU A 476 -26.50 -25.76 19.31
C GLU A 476 -26.32 -27.29 19.35
N SER A 477 -25.15 -27.79 18.94
CA SER A 477 -24.56 -28.96 19.61
C SER A 477 -23.21 -28.60 20.19
N ASN A 478 -23.20 -28.46 21.51
CA ASN A 478 -22.02 -28.20 22.33
C ASN A 478 -21.18 -29.50 22.52
N SER A 479 -21.14 -30.38 21.50
CA SER A 479 -20.68 -31.76 21.65
C SER A 479 -19.30 -32.07 21.06
N ASP A 480 -18.69 -31.19 20.27
CA ASP A 480 -17.28 -31.32 19.89
C ASP A 480 -16.46 -30.16 20.42
N ALA A 481 -15.58 -30.49 21.36
CA ALA A 481 -14.86 -29.58 22.22
C ALA A 481 -14.02 -28.53 21.45
N GLY A 482 -14.38 -27.25 21.57
CA GLY A 482 -13.46 -26.12 21.28
C GLY A 482 -13.69 -25.37 19.97
N THR A 483 -14.84 -25.51 19.32
CA THR A 483 -15.11 -24.85 18.03
C THR A 483 -16.22 -23.80 18.15
N PHE A 484 -15.93 -22.55 17.77
CA PHE A 484 -16.93 -21.49 17.69
C PHE A 484 -17.96 -21.80 16.59
N LYS A 485 -19.25 -21.73 16.93
CA LYS A 485 -20.37 -22.02 16.02
C LYS A 485 -21.47 -20.99 16.16
N LEU A 486 -21.98 -20.50 15.02
CA LEU A 486 -23.20 -19.69 14.95
C LEU A 486 -24.20 -20.31 13.96
N PRO A 487 -25.51 -20.22 14.25
CA PRO A 487 -26.56 -20.71 13.35
C PRO A 487 -26.60 -19.92 12.04
N CYS A 488 -26.85 -20.58 10.91
CA CYS A 488 -26.93 -19.92 9.58
C CYS A 488 -27.98 -18.81 9.53
N GLU A 489 -29.07 -18.95 10.28
CA GLU A 489 -30.16 -17.99 10.41
C GLU A 489 -29.68 -16.63 10.91
N ALA A 490 -28.58 -16.59 11.68
CA ALA A 490 -28.00 -15.34 12.16
C ALA A 490 -27.47 -14.46 11.02
N PHE A 491 -27.23 -15.02 9.83
CA PHE A 491 -26.64 -14.34 8.67
C PHE A 491 -27.63 -14.07 7.54
N ALA A 492 -28.81 -14.69 7.58
CA ALA A 492 -29.81 -14.58 6.52
C ALA A 492 -30.22 -13.12 6.27
N GLY A 493 -30.22 -12.70 5.00
CA GLY A 493 -30.60 -11.34 4.58
C GLY A 493 -29.60 -10.24 4.93
N ARG A 494 -28.49 -10.54 5.62
CA ARG A 494 -27.49 -9.53 6.01
C ARG A 494 -26.52 -9.20 4.89
N ILE A 495 -25.91 -8.01 5.00
CA ILE A 495 -24.72 -7.62 4.22
C ILE A 495 -23.48 -7.98 5.04
N ALA A 496 -22.54 -8.72 4.44
CA ALA A 496 -21.31 -9.12 5.12
C ALA A 496 -20.12 -8.23 4.74
N TYR A 497 -19.38 -7.82 5.77
CA TYR A 497 -18.16 -7.04 5.65
C TYR A 497 -17.01 -7.85 6.27
N ILE A 498 -15.99 -8.17 5.47
CA ILE A 498 -14.81 -8.90 5.92
C ILE A 498 -13.58 -8.00 5.86
N CYS A 499 -12.83 -7.91 6.96
CA CYS A 499 -11.58 -7.15 6.98
C CYS A 499 -10.52 -7.82 7.88
N GLY A 500 -9.41 -8.26 7.29
CA GLY A 500 -8.36 -8.97 8.02
C GLY A 500 -7.21 -9.45 7.14
N ALA A 501 -6.36 -10.32 7.69
CA ALA A 501 -5.27 -10.95 6.94
C ALA A 501 -5.82 -12.01 5.95
N ARG A 502 -5.14 -12.22 4.81
CA ARG A 502 -5.61 -13.13 3.74
C ARG A 502 -6.07 -14.52 4.21
N PRO A 503 -5.35 -15.25 5.10
CA PRO A 503 -5.83 -16.56 5.55
C PRO A 503 -7.14 -16.48 6.35
N PHE A 504 -7.31 -15.42 7.15
CA PHE A 504 -8.54 -15.17 7.90
C PHE A 504 -9.69 -14.79 6.95
N GLU A 505 -9.42 -13.93 5.97
CA GLU A 505 -10.40 -13.52 4.97
C GLU A 505 -10.91 -14.72 4.16
N GLN A 506 -10.03 -15.63 3.75
CA GLN A 506 -10.40 -16.85 3.04
C GLN A 506 -11.31 -17.75 3.89
N ALA A 507 -10.97 -17.98 5.16
CA ALA A 507 -11.80 -18.75 6.08
C ALA A 507 -13.17 -18.09 6.31
N ALA A 508 -13.21 -16.76 6.44
CA ALA A 508 -14.44 -15.99 6.60
C ALA A 508 -15.34 -16.07 5.36
N LYS A 509 -14.78 -15.93 4.15
CA LYS A 509 -15.52 -16.08 2.89
C LYS A 509 -16.14 -17.48 2.78
N GLN A 510 -15.37 -18.52 3.08
CA GLN A 510 -15.86 -19.89 3.02
C GLN A 510 -16.98 -20.13 4.04
N ALA A 511 -16.84 -19.63 5.27
CA ALA A 511 -17.86 -19.75 6.30
C ALA A 511 -19.15 -19.00 5.92
N LEU A 512 -19.04 -17.75 5.46
CA LEU A 512 -20.21 -16.94 5.04
C LEU A 512 -20.92 -17.54 3.83
N ALA A 513 -20.17 -18.06 2.86
CA ALA A 513 -20.73 -18.76 1.71
C ALA A 513 -21.48 -20.03 2.14
N ALA A 514 -20.92 -20.80 3.09
CA ALA A 514 -21.60 -21.97 3.66
C ALA A 514 -22.88 -21.60 4.42
N ALA A 515 -22.95 -20.38 4.99
CA ALA A 515 -24.14 -19.83 5.62
C ALA A 515 -25.15 -19.21 4.64
N GLY A 516 -24.91 -19.30 3.32
CA GLY A 516 -25.81 -18.76 2.30
C GLY A 516 -25.76 -17.24 2.10
N VAL A 517 -24.72 -16.56 2.61
CA VAL A 517 -24.56 -15.11 2.42
C VAL A 517 -24.04 -14.82 1.01
N VAL A 518 -24.80 -14.03 0.25
CA VAL A 518 -24.48 -13.70 -1.15
C VAL A 518 -23.75 -12.35 -1.27
N ASP A 519 -24.10 -11.38 -0.44
CA ASP A 519 -23.56 -10.02 -0.49
C ASP A 519 -22.38 -9.89 0.49
N ILE A 520 -21.18 -10.18 -0.03
CA ILE A 520 -19.92 -10.17 0.72
C ILE A 520 -19.00 -9.09 0.17
N ARG A 521 -18.71 -8.08 1.00
CA ARG A 521 -17.73 -7.02 0.75
C ARG A 521 -16.45 -7.35 1.50
N THR A 522 -15.30 -7.20 0.86
CA THR A 522 -14.00 -7.51 1.49
C THR A 522 -12.96 -6.43 1.29
N GLU A 523 -12.23 -6.11 2.35
CA GLU A 523 -11.03 -5.30 2.32
C GLU A 523 -9.87 -6.06 3.00
N SER A 524 -8.66 -5.92 2.49
CA SER A 524 -7.48 -6.57 3.07
C SER A 524 -6.33 -5.59 3.19
N PHE A 525 -5.62 -5.64 4.32
CA PHE A 525 -4.39 -4.88 4.48
C PHE A 525 -3.23 -5.66 3.87
N SER A 526 -2.47 -5.00 2.99
CA SER A 526 -1.16 -5.49 2.56
C SER A 526 -0.14 -5.14 3.65
N TYR A 527 0.30 -6.13 4.43
CA TYR A 527 1.32 -5.96 5.49
C TYR A 527 2.76 -6.01 4.94
#